data_AF-A0A260MM08-F1
#
_entry.id   AF-A0A260MM08-F1
#
_cell.length_a   1.000
_cell.length_b   1.000
_cell.length_c   1.000
_cell.angle_alpha   90.00
_cell.angle_beta   90.00
_cell.angle_gamma   90.00
#
_symmetry.space_group_name_H-M   'P 1'
#
loop_
_entity.id
_entity.type
_entity.pdbx_description
1 polymer ?
#
loop_
_entity_poly.entity_id
_entity_poly.type
_entity_poly.pdbx_seq_one_letter_code
_entity_poly.pdbx_strand_id
1 'polypeptide(L)'
;MTERKKPGVTFESWVDKQIREAQDNGAFEGLEGTGKPIPVGDPGDELWWVRGYLKRENLPADALLPTALQLRKEIERLPSTLIGIRREDSAREVLDELNARIVDWIRFPTPPIVPLGPVDVENWMQSWRINRAEVDRLAREHAAQSPATPTNAAVSEAPSWWTRLRTRLARGR
;
A
#
# COMPACT_ATOMS: atom_id res chain seq x y z
N MET A 1 31.32 -47.03 1.80
CA MET A 1 30.00 -46.95 2.46
C MET A 1 29.27 -45.76 1.88
N THR A 2 28.13 -45.95 1.21
CA THR A 2 27.34 -44.85 0.66
C THR A 2 26.27 -44.46 1.66
N GLU A 3 26.45 -43.32 2.32
CA GLU A 3 25.49 -42.79 3.29
C GLU A 3 24.22 -42.36 2.54
N ARG A 4 23.10 -43.05 2.80
CA ARG A 4 21.81 -42.75 2.19
C ARG A 4 21.04 -41.79 3.08
N LYS A 5 20.45 -40.77 2.47
CA LYS A 5 19.56 -39.81 3.12
C LYS A 5 18.48 -40.52 3.98
N LYS A 6 18.39 -40.15 5.26
CA LYS A 6 17.40 -40.71 6.20
C LYS A 6 15.97 -40.37 5.74
N PRO A 7 15.02 -41.32 5.82
CA PRO A 7 13.61 -41.05 5.53
C PRO A 7 13.07 -39.94 6.46
N GLY A 8 12.32 -38.97 5.91
CA GLY A 8 11.74 -37.85 6.66
C GLY A 8 12.57 -36.56 6.66
N VAL A 9 13.82 -36.59 6.19
CA VAL A 9 14.61 -35.36 5.98
C VAL A 9 14.23 -34.78 4.62
N THR A 10 13.63 -33.59 4.57
CA THR A 10 13.34 -32.90 3.30
C THR A 10 14.61 -32.27 2.71
N PHE A 11 14.58 -31.86 1.45
CA PHE A 11 15.60 -30.94 0.95
C PHE A 11 15.34 -29.56 1.55
N GLU A 12 16.40 -28.78 1.66
CA GLU A 12 16.31 -27.39 2.10
C GLU A 12 15.31 -26.61 1.23
N SER A 13 14.44 -25.82 1.86
CA SER A 13 13.56 -24.93 1.11
C SER A 13 14.33 -23.72 0.58
N TRP A 14 13.84 -23.10 -0.48
CA TRP A 14 14.42 -21.87 -0.99
C TRP A 14 14.50 -20.75 0.07
N VAL A 15 13.54 -20.72 1.01
CA VAL A 15 13.52 -19.78 2.14
C VAL A 15 14.65 -20.08 3.13
N ASP A 16 14.81 -21.34 3.52
CA ASP A 16 15.89 -21.77 4.43
C ASP A 16 17.27 -21.43 3.83
N LYS A 17 17.43 -21.63 2.51
CA LYS A 17 18.68 -21.31 1.81
C LYS A 17 19.00 -19.82 1.88
N GLN A 18 18.01 -18.96 1.68
CA GLN A 18 18.19 -17.51 1.82
C GLN A 18 18.54 -17.09 3.24
N ILE A 19 17.93 -17.71 4.26
CA ILE A 19 18.25 -17.41 5.66
C ILE A 19 19.69 -17.79 5.96
N ARG A 20 20.15 -18.97 5.52
CA ARG A 20 21.56 -19.38 5.71
C ARG A 20 22.51 -18.44 4.99
N GLU A 21 22.28 -18.15 3.72
CA GLU A 21 23.13 -17.22 2.96
C GLU A 21 23.17 -15.83 3.63
N ALA A 22 22.06 -15.34 4.18
CA ALA A 22 22.03 -14.08 4.92
C ALA A 22 22.84 -14.15 6.23
N GLN A 23 22.76 -15.26 6.96
CA GLN A 23 23.57 -15.50 8.17
C GLN A 23 25.07 -15.57 7.85
N ASP A 24 25.45 -16.34 6.83
CA ASP A 24 26.85 -16.51 6.42
C ASP A 24 27.48 -15.18 5.97
N ASN A 25 26.68 -14.30 5.37
CA ASN A 25 27.10 -12.95 4.97
C ASN A 25 27.05 -11.92 6.11
N GLY A 26 26.71 -12.33 7.33
CA GLY A 26 26.67 -11.46 8.50
C GLY A 26 25.52 -10.44 8.47
N ALA A 27 24.44 -10.68 7.72
CA ALA A 27 23.31 -9.75 7.61
C ALA A 27 22.57 -9.51 8.94
N PHE A 28 22.80 -10.37 9.94
CA PHE A 28 22.25 -10.26 11.30
C PHE A 28 23.27 -9.75 12.33
N GLU A 29 24.50 -9.41 11.91
CA GLU A 29 25.52 -8.83 12.78
C GLU A 29 25.29 -7.32 12.96
N GLY A 30 25.57 -6.80 14.16
CA GLY A 30 25.50 -5.36 14.43
C GLY A 30 24.09 -4.74 14.39
N LEU A 31 23.04 -5.57 14.47
CA LEU A 31 21.66 -5.08 14.52
C LEU A 31 21.42 -4.14 15.72
N GLU A 32 20.50 -3.21 15.52
CA GLU A 32 20.05 -2.34 16.59
C GLU A 32 19.40 -3.17 17.70
N GLY A 33 20.05 -3.21 18.88
CA GLY A 33 19.59 -4.00 20.02
C GLY A 33 20.44 -5.24 20.32
N THR A 34 21.41 -5.59 19.47
CA THR A 34 22.33 -6.71 19.75
C THR A 34 23.05 -6.53 21.08
N GLY A 35 22.96 -7.54 21.94
CA GLY A 35 23.56 -7.54 23.28
C GLY A 35 22.91 -6.59 24.30
N LYS A 36 21.87 -5.85 23.92
CA LYS A 36 21.10 -4.99 24.83
C LYS A 36 19.90 -5.77 25.40
N PRO A 37 19.47 -5.46 26.63
CA PRO A 37 18.23 -6.03 27.16
C PRO A 37 17.04 -5.64 26.26
N ILE A 38 16.08 -6.56 26.08
CA ILE A 38 14.84 -6.25 25.36
C ILE A 38 14.14 -5.12 26.12
N PRO A 39 13.79 -3.99 25.45
CA PRO A 39 13.06 -2.93 26.10
C PRO A 39 11.73 -3.49 26.59
N VAL A 40 11.53 -3.54 27.90
CA VAL A 40 10.24 -3.95 28.47
C VAL A 40 9.28 -2.77 28.31
N GLY A 41 8.20 -2.98 27.55
CA GLY A 41 7.08 -2.05 27.51
C GLY A 41 6.32 -2.02 28.83
N ASP A 42 5.15 -1.37 28.83
CA ASP A 42 4.24 -1.40 29.99
C ASP A 42 3.89 -2.85 30.33
N PRO A 43 4.13 -3.33 31.58
CA PRO A 43 3.82 -4.69 32.00
C PRO A 43 2.37 -5.13 31.77
N GLY A 44 1.42 -4.19 31.63
CA GLY A 44 0.02 -4.47 31.33
C GLY A 44 -0.35 -4.50 29.85
N ASP A 45 0.58 -4.21 28.94
CA ASP A 45 0.31 -4.06 27.50
C ASP A 45 0.97 -5.17 26.68
N GLU A 46 0.25 -6.25 26.40
CA GLU A 46 0.73 -7.34 25.54
C GLU A 46 1.12 -6.85 24.12
N LEU A 47 0.54 -5.74 23.67
CA LEU A 47 0.74 -5.17 22.33
C LEU A 47 1.80 -4.05 22.31
N TRP A 48 2.58 -3.87 23.37
CA TRP A 48 3.56 -2.79 23.49
C TRP A 48 4.54 -2.76 22.31
N TRP A 49 5.00 -3.93 21.85
CA TRP A 49 5.96 -4.06 20.76
C TRP A 49 5.31 -3.77 19.41
N VAL A 50 4.03 -4.10 19.25
CA VAL A 50 3.24 -3.80 18.03
C VAL A 50 3.05 -2.30 17.91
N ARG A 51 2.64 -1.63 18.98
CA ARG A 51 2.51 -0.15 19.00
C ARG A 51 3.86 0.53 18.76
N GLY A 52 4.92 -0.03 19.35
CA GLY A 52 6.29 0.42 19.10
C GLY A 52 6.69 0.30 17.64
N TYR A 53 6.38 -0.84 16.99
CA TYR A 53 6.64 -1.06 15.57
C TYR A 53 5.85 -0.08 14.69
N LEU A 54 4.53 0.05 14.92
CA LEU A 54 3.69 0.97 14.16
C LEU A 54 4.19 2.41 14.25
N LYS A 55 4.64 2.84 15.43
CA LYS A 55 5.21 4.17 15.64
C LYS A 55 6.53 4.36 14.89
N ARG A 56 7.43 3.36 14.92
CA ARG A 56 8.72 3.43 14.21
C ARG A 56 8.55 3.50 12.70
N GLU A 57 7.63 2.69 12.16
CA GLU A 57 7.38 2.60 10.71
C GLU A 57 6.36 3.64 10.20
N ASN A 58 5.87 4.53 11.07
CA ASN A 58 4.80 5.50 10.77
C ASN A 58 3.57 4.85 10.12
N LEU A 59 3.19 3.67 10.61
CA LEU A 59 2.06 2.90 10.12
C LEU A 59 0.77 3.28 10.87
N PRO A 60 -0.39 3.25 10.19
CA PRO A 60 -1.67 3.57 10.82
C PRO A 60 -2.01 2.54 11.90
N ALA A 61 -2.38 3.01 13.10
CA ALA A 61 -2.78 2.16 14.22
C ALA A 61 -4.25 1.69 14.15
N ASP A 62 -4.94 1.98 13.04
CA ASP A 62 -6.38 1.76 12.92
C ASP A 62 -6.76 0.28 12.93
N ALA A 63 -5.88 -0.57 12.43
CA ALA A 63 -6.05 -2.01 12.46
C ALA A 63 -6.05 -2.58 13.90
N LEU A 64 -5.53 -1.85 14.88
CA LEU A 64 -5.55 -2.24 16.29
C LEU A 64 -6.80 -1.76 17.03
N LEU A 65 -7.62 -0.91 16.41
CA LEU A 65 -8.84 -0.44 17.05
C LEU A 65 -9.84 -1.60 17.19
N PRO A 66 -10.68 -1.61 18.23
CA PRO A 66 -11.86 -2.47 18.25
C PRO A 66 -12.72 -2.27 17.00
N THR A 67 -13.38 -3.33 16.53
CA THR A 67 -14.17 -3.34 15.28
C THR A 67 -15.13 -2.17 15.17
N ALA A 68 -15.83 -1.82 16.26
CA ALA A 68 -16.78 -0.72 16.27
C ALA A 68 -16.14 0.64 15.96
N LEU A 69 -14.92 0.87 16.45
CA LEU A 69 -14.17 2.10 16.17
C LEU A 69 -13.56 2.08 14.78
N GLN A 70 -13.17 0.90 14.26
CA GLN A 70 -12.75 0.77 12.86
C GLN A 70 -13.87 1.18 11.91
N LEU A 71 -15.07 0.63 12.11
CA LEU A 71 -16.24 0.93 11.27
C LEU A 71 -16.62 2.41 11.32
N ARG A 72 -16.61 3.03 12.51
CA ARG A 72 -16.85 4.47 12.62
C ARG A 72 -15.83 5.28 11.83
N LYS A 73 -14.54 4.95 11.99
CA LYS A 73 -13.46 5.67 11.29
C LYS A 73 -13.56 5.49 9.77
N GLU A 74 -14.02 4.34 9.32
CA GLU A 74 -14.26 4.07 7.92
C GLU A 74 -15.40 4.90 7.35
N ILE A 75 -16.51 5.05 8.10
CA ILE A 75 -17.61 5.96 7.76
C ILE A 75 -17.10 7.41 7.64
N GLU A 76 -16.28 7.87 8.60
CA GLU A 76 -15.68 9.21 8.58
C GLU A 76 -14.77 9.44 7.36
N ARG A 77 -14.15 8.36 6.84
CA ARG A 77 -13.28 8.40 5.66
C ARG A 77 -14.00 8.27 4.33
N LEU A 78 -15.29 7.95 4.31
CA LEU A 78 -16.04 7.81 3.07
C LEU A 78 -15.87 8.99 2.10
N PRO A 79 -15.88 10.27 2.52
CA PRO A 79 -15.69 11.39 1.58
C PRO A 79 -14.37 11.31 0.80
N SER A 80 -13.27 10.97 1.47
CA SER A 80 -11.95 10.86 0.84
C SER A 80 -11.74 9.56 0.08
N THR A 81 -12.39 8.47 0.50
CA THR A 81 -12.38 7.21 -0.24
C THR A 81 -13.16 7.34 -1.55
N LEU A 82 -14.39 7.87 -1.49
CA LEU A 82 -15.29 7.93 -2.63
C LEU A 82 -14.81 8.89 -3.72
N ILE A 83 -14.16 10.01 -3.38
CA ILE A 83 -13.66 10.97 -4.38
C ILE A 83 -12.60 10.35 -5.31
N GLY A 84 -11.83 9.38 -4.80
CA GLY A 84 -10.83 8.62 -5.55
C GLY A 84 -11.42 7.58 -6.51
N ILE A 85 -12.68 7.19 -6.33
CA ILE A 85 -13.35 6.17 -7.14
C ILE A 85 -13.99 6.81 -8.38
N ARG A 86 -13.63 6.30 -9.55
CA ARG A 86 -14.09 6.83 -10.85
C ARG A 86 -15.39 6.21 -11.35
N ARG A 87 -15.66 4.94 -11.02
CA ARG A 87 -16.85 4.19 -11.49
C ARG A 87 -17.94 4.21 -10.44
N GLU A 88 -19.17 4.47 -10.87
CA GLU A 88 -20.34 4.51 -9.97
C GLU A 88 -20.56 3.15 -9.28
N ASP A 89 -20.49 2.06 -10.04
CA ASP A 89 -20.69 0.70 -9.52
C ASP A 89 -19.68 0.36 -8.41
N SER A 90 -18.42 0.74 -8.60
CA SER A 90 -17.37 0.52 -7.59
C SER A 90 -17.58 1.37 -6.33
N ALA A 91 -18.12 2.58 -6.46
CA ALA A 91 -18.44 3.41 -5.30
C ALA A 91 -19.61 2.81 -4.50
N ARG A 92 -20.62 2.29 -5.21
CA ARG A 92 -21.76 1.60 -4.60
C ARG A 92 -21.32 0.31 -3.90
N GLU A 93 -20.47 -0.49 -4.54
CA GLU A 93 -19.90 -1.72 -3.97
C GLU A 93 -19.15 -1.46 -2.64
N VAL A 94 -18.35 -0.39 -2.56
CA VAL A 94 -17.66 0.00 -1.32
C VAL A 94 -18.64 0.34 -0.19
N LEU A 95 -19.73 1.05 -0.51
CA LEU A 95 -20.76 1.40 0.47
C LEU A 95 -21.53 0.16 0.93
N ASP A 96 -21.85 -0.76 0.01
CA ASP A 96 -22.55 -2.00 0.30
C ASP A 96 -21.70 -2.95 1.15
N GLU A 97 -20.40 -3.06 0.86
CA GLU A 97 -19.47 -3.85 1.66
C GLU A 97 -19.32 -3.29 3.09
N LEU A 98 -19.23 -1.96 3.22
CA LEU A 98 -19.22 -1.30 4.52
C LEU A 98 -20.53 -1.58 5.28
N ASN A 99 -21.67 -1.46 4.62
CA ASN A 99 -22.98 -1.76 5.21
C ASN A 99 -23.09 -3.21 5.66
N ALA A 100 -22.59 -4.16 4.86
CA ALA A 100 -22.57 -5.57 5.22
C ALA A 100 -21.78 -5.80 6.52
N ARG A 101 -20.59 -5.19 6.66
CA ARG A 101 -19.78 -5.27 7.90
C ARG A 101 -20.44 -4.58 9.08
N ILE A 102 -21.10 -3.43 8.87
CA ILE A 102 -21.87 -2.75 9.93
C ILE A 102 -23.00 -3.66 10.42
N VAL A 103 -23.77 -4.25 9.51
CA VAL A 103 -24.88 -5.15 9.86
C VAL A 103 -24.38 -6.39 10.60
N ASP A 104 -23.26 -6.99 10.17
CA ASP A 104 -22.66 -8.13 10.85
C ASP A 104 -22.22 -7.78 12.28
N TRP A 105 -21.55 -6.64 12.46
CA TRP A 105 -21.18 -6.16 13.79
C TRP A 105 -22.40 -5.86 14.67
N ILE A 106 -23.47 -5.27 14.12
CA ILE A 106 -24.72 -5.04 14.86
C ILE A 106 -25.32 -6.37 15.34
N ARG A 107 -25.21 -7.43 14.54
CA ARG A 107 -25.70 -8.77 14.89
C ARG A 107 -24.85 -9.43 15.99
N PHE A 108 -23.53 -9.22 15.95
CA PHE A 108 -22.58 -9.82 16.89
C PHE A 108 -21.64 -8.75 17.48
N PRO A 109 -22.15 -7.85 18.33
CA PRO A 109 -21.38 -6.71 18.79
C PRO A 109 -20.31 -7.13 19.78
N THR A 110 -19.09 -6.62 19.56
CA THR A 110 -17.97 -6.74 20.49
C THR A 110 -17.73 -5.41 21.19
N PRO A 111 -17.42 -5.37 22.51
CA PRO A 111 -17.10 -4.14 23.20
C PRO A 111 -15.93 -3.37 22.56
N PRO A 112 -15.91 -2.03 22.63
CA PRO A 112 -16.93 -1.14 23.19
C PRO A 112 -18.19 -1.06 22.30
N ILE A 113 -19.35 -0.92 22.93
CA ILE A 113 -20.62 -0.74 22.21
C ILE A 113 -20.73 0.71 21.77
N VAL A 114 -20.83 0.89 20.46
CA VAL A 114 -20.80 2.17 19.79
C VAL A 114 -22.06 2.30 18.93
N PRO A 115 -22.78 3.44 18.96
CA PRO A 115 -23.93 3.62 18.08
C PRO A 115 -23.45 3.69 16.63
N LEU A 116 -23.81 2.67 15.86
CA LEU A 116 -23.54 2.51 14.44
C LEU A 116 -24.84 2.11 13.74
N GLY A 117 -25.02 2.61 12.53
CA GLY A 117 -26.12 2.24 11.64
C GLY A 117 -25.61 2.17 10.20
N PRO A 118 -26.24 1.36 9.33
CA PRO A 118 -25.92 1.34 7.91
C PRO A 118 -26.01 2.74 7.32
N VAL A 119 -25.09 3.08 6.43
CA VAL A 119 -25.08 4.35 5.70
C VAL A 119 -26.12 4.33 4.59
N ASP A 120 -26.75 5.48 4.35
CA ASP A 120 -27.67 5.66 3.22
C ASP A 120 -26.88 5.75 1.91
N VAL A 121 -26.88 4.65 1.16
CA VAL A 121 -26.13 4.52 -0.09
C VAL A 121 -26.53 5.61 -1.08
N GLU A 122 -27.82 5.88 -1.27
CA GLU A 122 -28.27 6.84 -2.29
C GLU A 122 -27.88 8.28 -1.94
N ASN A 123 -27.96 8.66 -0.67
CA ASN A 123 -27.49 9.97 -0.21
C ASN A 123 -25.97 10.16 -0.43
N TRP A 124 -25.17 9.13 -0.12
CA TRP A 124 -23.73 9.14 -0.40
C TRP A 124 -23.42 9.18 -1.89
N MET A 125 -24.20 8.47 -2.72
CA MET A 125 -24.04 8.48 -4.17
C MET A 125 -24.40 9.84 -4.79
N GLN A 126 -25.41 10.54 -4.27
CA GLN A 126 -25.70 11.92 -4.68
C GLN A 126 -24.50 12.84 -4.41
N SER A 127 -23.94 12.77 -3.21
CA SER A 127 -22.75 13.54 -2.83
C SER A 127 -21.54 13.19 -3.71
N TRP A 128 -21.35 11.90 -4.01
CA TRP A 128 -20.29 11.43 -4.90
C TRP A 128 -20.44 12.00 -6.31
N ARG A 129 -21.64 11.97 -6.92
CA ARG A 129 -21.89 12.52 -8.27
C ARG A 129 -21.54 14.01 -8.34
N ILE A 130 -21.91 14.78 -7.33
CA ILE A 130 -21.59 16.22 -7.23
C ILE A 130 -20.07 16.41 -7.16
N ASN A 131 -19.40 15.72 -6.23
CA ASN A 131 -17.95 15.83 -6.06
C ASN A 131 -17.17 15.37 -7.30
N ARG A 132 -17.65 14.33 -8.00
CA ARG A 132 -17.04 13.86 -9.26
C ARG A 132 -17.21 14.84 -10.41
N ALA A 133 -18.39 15.42 -10.56
CA ALA A 133 -18.62 16.45 -11.56
C ALA A 133 -17.67 17.64 -11.37
N GLU A 134 -17.42 18.00 -10.10
CA GLU A 134 -16.47 19.04 -9.72
C GLU A 134 -15.02 18.67 -10.05
N VAL A 135 -14.57 17.48 -9.65
CA VAL A 135 -13.22 16.98 -9.97
C VAL A 135 -13.00 16.92 -11.48
N ASP A 136 -13.99 16.45 -12.24
CA ASP A 136 -13.89 16.37 -13.70
C ASP A 136 -13.87 17.77 -14.34
N ARG A 137 -14.58 18.75 -13.76
CA ARG A 137 -14.53 20.15 -14.19
C ARG A 137 -13.14 20.73 -13.98
N LEU A 138 -12.62 20.63 -12.75
CA LEU A 138 -11.27 21.12 -12.41
C LEU A 138 -10.20 20.44 -13.27
N ALA A 139 -10.31 19.13 -13.51
CA ALA A 139 -9.38 18.42 -14.39
C ALA A 139 -9.42 18.95 -15.83
N ARG A 140 -10.60 19.28 -16.37
CA ARG A 140 -10.74 19.91 -17.70
C ARG A 140 -10.14 21.31 -17.73
N GLU A 141 -10.35 22.11 -16.69
CA GLU A 141 -9.78 23.45 -16.56
C GLU A 141 -8.25 23.39 -16.49
N HIS A 142 -7.69 22.50 -15.66
CA HIS A 142 -6.25 22.27 -15.58
C HIS A 142 -5.65 21.78 -16.91
N ALA A 143 -6.37 20.93 -17.66
CA ALA A 143 -5.94 20.48 -18.98
C ALA A 143 -5.98 21.60 -20.02
N ALA A 144 -6.94 22.53 -19.93
CA ALA A 144 -7.05 23.69 -20.81
C ALA A 144 -6.02 24.79 -20.46
N GLN A 145 -5.63 24.91 -19.18
CA GLN A 145 -4.66 25.89 -18.68
C GLN A 145 -3.22 25.41 -18.76
N SER A 146 -2.97 24.09 -18.79
CA SER A 146 -1.64 23.58 -19.12
C SER A 146 -1.36 23.93 -20.57
N PRO A 147 -0.37 24.81 -20.87
CA PRO A 147 0.07 24.94 -22.24
C PRO A 147 0.47 23.53 -22.66
N ALA A 148 -0.12 23.03 -23.75
CA ALA A 148 0.44 21.89 -24.44
C ALA A 148 1.93 22.21 -24.54
N THR A 149 2.79 21.50 -23.79
CA THR A 149 4.19 21.45 -24.18
C THR A 149 4.05 20.89 -25.58
N PRO A 150 4.36 21.64 -26.64
CA PRO A 150 4.46 21.01 -27.93
C PRO A 150 5.49 19.91 -27.67
N THR A 151 5.06 18.65 -27.68
CA THR A 151 5.92 17.57 -28.09
C THR A 151 6.38 18.05 -29.43
N ASN A 152 7.52 18.73 -29.41
CA ASN A 152 8.24 19.11 -30.57
C ASN A 152 8.63 17.75 -31.12
N ALA A 153 7.75 17.19 -31.95
CA ALA A 153 8.13 16.42 -33.10
C ALA A 153 8.94 17.37 -34.01
N ALA A 154 10.03 17.90 -33.46
CA ALA A 154 11.19 18.20 -34.22
C ALA A 154 11.60 16.84 -34.77
N VAL A 155 11.24 16.63 -36.04
CA VAL A 155 12.12 15.99 -36.99
C VAL A 155 13.55 16.39 -36.61
N SER A 156 14.23 15.55 -35.82
CA SER A 156 15.62 15.73 -35.46
C SER A 156 16.47 15.16 -36.59
N GLU A 157 16.39 15.82 -37.75
CA GLU A 157 17.44 15.74 -38.76
C GLU A 157 18.63 16.57 -38.29
N ALA A 158 19.37 16.06 -37.32
CA ALA A 158 20.75 16.49 -37.08
C ALA A 158 21.61 15.29 -36.67
N PRO A 159 22.78 15.11 -37.30
CA PRO A 159 23.45 13.81 -37.34
C PRO A 159 24.10 13.46 -36.00
N SER A 160 23.81 12.23 -35.56
CA SER A 160 24.40 11.59 -34.40
C SER A 160 25.93 11.55 -34.48
N TRP A 161 26.58 11.97 -33.39
CA TRP A 161 28.02 11.89 -33.17
C TRP A 161 28.57 10.45 -33.29
N TRP A 162 27.72 9.43 -33.12
CA TRP A 162 28.07 8.02 -33.34
C TRP A 162 28.29 7.68 -34.82
N THR A 163 27.64 8.40 -35.75
CA THR A 163 27.85 8.23 -37.20
C THR A 163 29.21 8.81 -37.64
N ARG A 164 29.79 9.74 -36.86
CA ARG A 164 31.15 10.25 -37.07
C ARG A 164 32.25 9.33 -36.49
N LEU A 165 31.90 8.43 -35.56
CA LEU A 165 32.88 7.48 -35.01
C LEU A 165 33.07 6.24 -35.90
N ARG A 166 32.09 5.87 -36.73
CA ARG A 166 32.19 4.71 -37.65
C ARG A 166 32.93 5.01 -38.96
N THR A 167 33.12 6.28 -39.33
CA THR A 167 33.84 6.67 -40.56
C THR A 167 35.34 6.90 -40.35
N ARG A 168 35.86 6.79 -39.12
CA ARG A 168 37.30 6.86 -38.83
C ARG A 168 38.04 5.51 -38.79
N LEU A 169 37.35 4.39 -38.99
CA LEU A 169 37.96 3.05 -39.10
C LEU A 169 38.01 2.51 -40.54
N ALA A 170 37.66 3.33 -41.55
CA ALA A 170 37.74 2.96 -42.98
C ALA A 170 38.76 3.79 -43.79
N ARG A 171 39.63 4.57 -43.14
CA ARG A 171 40.84 5.16 -43.75
C ARG A 171 41.99 5.12 -42.75
N GLY A 172 42.75 4.04 -42.84
CA GLY A 172 43.97 3.78 -42.09
C GLY A 172 44.63 2.54 -42.66
N ARG A 173 45.10 2.68 -43.89
CA ARG A 173 46.28 1.97 -44.42
C ARG A 173 47.45 2.91 -44.22
#